data_AF-A0A351MIA8-F1
#
_entry.id   AF-A0A351MIA8-F1
#
_cell.length_a   1.000
_cell.length_b   1.000
_cell.length_c   1.000
_cell.angle_alpha   90.00
_cell.angle_beta   90.00
_cell.angle_gamma   90.00
#
_symmetry.space_group_name_H-M   'P 1'
#
loop_
_entity.id
_entity.type
_entity.pdbx_description
1 polymer ?
#
loop_
_entity_poly.entity_id
_entity_poly.type
_entity_poly.pdbx_seq_one_letter_code
_entity_poly.pdbx_strand_id
1 'polypeptide(L)'
;MPDHALAGVVVDQAPGGHPAPTAVWPWCCSTVNMAPTWGSEQRCAGAGRREIIMGRAVKWIVLLTVAAVAGLSGCGSDKAIPTPPNVPDGRAAYVGAKTCIGCHTDTGDHWSETRHANALATLERAGQASNERCLPCHVVAFKQPSGFTTKAETPGLGGVQCENCHGPGGQHVSAPSAGNIRTEIGADVCGTCHQDSHHPTYDEWQKSGHAKSVSSSRNDRCIVCHSQEGFFYQLQAPSQPPAASRQKPVGKTNIVCSTCHDPHERTGNPAQMRLPVENLCKTCHRLGTASPLDPVPVTSQPRHGASLVFEGTGGLKPNGRVGGEPMVGPNSAHPRATGGSCASCHVYKENVPSPNTTNPNVTGHTFLPNLKACTQSGCHTPREAITEGANPVATFLVKRANDKVDAALAACLPYVTSGDPLWINRDNLTGPQLNDYDVALWNYRLIANNDPSRGVHNTKYAVAVLETALGVFESLSQP
;
A
#
# COMPACT_ATOMS: atom_id res chain seq x y z
N MET A 1 50.82 -15.13 -27.38
CA MET A 1 51.87 -14.30 -28.00
C MET A 1 51.57 -14.18 -29.48
N PRO A 2 51.77 -13.02 -30.12
CA PRO A 2 52.46 -11.81 -29.62
C PRO A 2 51.45 -10.86 -28.94
N ASP A 3 51.70 -10.27 -27.78
CA ASP A 3 52.73 -9.31 -27.35
C ASP A 3 52.54 -7.87 -27.85
N HIS A 4 52.80 -6.96 -26.91
CA HIS A 4 52.78 -5.49 -26.89
C HIS A 4 51.49 -4.85 -26.36
N ALA A 5 51.49 -3.92 -25.41
CA ALA A 5 52.44 -3.48 -24.39
C ALA A 5 51.67 -2.52 -23.46
N LEU A 6 52.01 -2.53 -22.17
CA LEU A 6 51.52 -1.62 -21.14
C LEU A 6 52.12 -0.22 -21.29
N ALA A 7 51.29 0.81 -21.08
CA ALA A 7 51.68 2.15 -20.65
C ALA A 7 50.45 2.70 -19.88
N GLY A 8 50.52 3.38 -18.74
CA GLY A 8 51.60 3.89 -17.92
C GLY A 8 50.88 4.77 -16.89
N VAL A 9 51.11 4.51 -15.61
CA VAL A 9 50.54 5.27 -14.49
C VAL A 9 51.23 6.63 -14.43
N VAL A 10 50.45 7.71 -14.34
CA VAL A 10 50.92 8.99 -13.80
C VAL A 10 49.99 9.38 -12.67
N VAL A 11 50.61 9.46 -11.49
CA VAL A 11 50.11 10.02 -10.25
C VAL A 11 50.27 11.53 -10.37
N ASP A 12 49.24 12.31 -10.08
CA ASP A 12 49.44 13.72 -9.73
C ASP A 12 48.66 14.07 -8.46
N GLN A 13 49.41 14.71 -7.57
CA GLN A 13 49.03 15.09 -6.22
C GLN A 13 48.28 16.42 -6.21
N ALA A 14 47.40 16.57 -5.21
CA ALA A 14 46.74 17.82 -4.84
C ALA A 14 47.73 18.93 -4.44
N PRO A 15 47.25 20.18 -4.32
CA PRO A 15 47.15 20.72 -2.96
C PRO A 15 45.93 21.65 -2.69
N GLY A 16 45.38 21.54 -1.47
CA GLY A 16 44.81 22.60 -0.60
C GLY A 16 43.61 23.43 -1.11
N GLY A 17 42.59 23.80 -0.32
CA GLY A 17 42.32 23.64 1.10
C GLY A 17 41.07 24.46 1.51
N HIS A 18 40.30 23.90 2.45
CA HIS A 18 39.44 24.54 3.48
C HIS A 18 38.18 25.37 3.11
N PRO A 19 37.22 25.58 4.04
CA PRO A 19 36.70 24.68 5.09
C PRO A 19 35.16 24.65 5.19
N ALA A 20 34.66 23.69 6.00
CA ALA A 20 33.29 23.64 6.51
C ALA A 20 33.00 24.77 7.52
N PRO A 21 31.73 25.13 7.76
CA PRO A 21 31.34 25.82 8.98
C PRO A 21 30.73 24.83 9.99
N THR A 22 31.46 24.64 11.09
CA THR A 22 30.92 24.28 12.40
C THR A 22 30.45 25.55 13.11
N ALA A 23 29.23 25.54 13.65
CA ALA A 23 28.87 26.39 14.78
C ALA A 23 28.13 25.54 15.82
N VAL A 24 28.82 25.32 16.93
CA VAL A 24 28.37 24.73 18.19
C VAL A 24 27.96 25.88 19.09
N TRP A 25 26.82 25.83 19.81
CA TRP A 25 26.71 26.34 21.19
C TRP A 25 25.65 25.54 21.98
N PRO A 26 25.81 25.38 23.31
CA PRO A 26 25.29 24.25 24.10
C PRO A 26 24.27 24.65 25.20
N TRP A 27 23.93 23.66 26.06
CA TRP A 27 23.14 23.70 27.32
C TRP A 27 21.61 23.55 27.11
N CYS A 28 20.86 22.65 27.77
CA CYS A 28 21.01 22.09 29.11
C CYS A 28 20.29 20.72 29.22
N CYS A 29 20.93 19.73 29.84
CA CYS A 29 20.30 18.54 30.42
C CYS A 29 19.88 18.84 31.87
N SER A 30 18.72 18.35 32.29
CA SER A 30 18.42 17.83 33.64
C SER A 30 17.07 17.11 33.55
N THR A 31 17.04 15.79 33.38
CA THR A 31 16.76 14.81 34.46
C THR A 31 15.55 15.16 35.32
N VAL A 32 14.45 14.40 35.22
CA VAL A 32 13.92 13.65 36.37
C VAL A 32 13.14 12.42 35.87
N ASN A 33 13.51 11.26 36.42
CA ASN A 33 12.75 10.01 36.42
C ASN A 33 11.52 10.13 37.36
N MET A 34 10.71 9.06 37.36
CA MET A 34 9.76 8.61 38.40
C MET A 34 8.26 8.73 38.06
N ALA A 35 7.73 7.62 37.55
CA ALA A 35 6.44 7.09 38.04
C ALA A 35 6.68 6.35 39.39
N PRO A 36 5.69 5.75 40.08
CA PRO A 36 4.22 5.80 39.95
C PRO A 36 3.53 6.09 41.32
N THR A 37 2.18 6.17 41.37
CA THR A 37 1.30 5.26 42.15
C THR A 37 -0.01 5.86 42.71
N TRP A 38 -1.12 5.21 42.32
CA TRP A 38 -2.26 4.73 43.15
C TRP A 38 -3.29 5.67 43.82
N GLY A 39 -4.55 5.21 43.75
CA GLY A 39 -5.62 5.41 44.74
C GLY A 39 -6.79 6.29 44.26
N SER A 40 -7.90 5.75 43.75
CA SER A 40 -9.07 5.22 44.51
C SER A 40 -9.66 6.29 45.45
N GLU A 41 -10.88 6.81 45.25
CA GLU A 41 -12.17 6.24 45.67
C GLU A 41 -13.26 7.30 45.36
N GLN A 42 -14.32 6.95 44.63
CA GLN A 42 -15.65 6.54 45.12
C GLN A 42 -16.57 7.64 45.70
N ARG A 43 -17.81 7.59 45.16
CA ARG A 43 -19.13 8.00 45.72
C ARG A 43 -19.48 9.49 45.58
N CYS A 44 -20.53 9.90 44.85
CA CYS A 44 -21.95 9.52 44.73
C CYS A 44 -22.88 10.47 45.49
N ALA A 45 -23.91 10.89 44.75
CA ALA A 45 -25.25 11.31 45.17
C ALA A 45 -25.48 12.78 45.58
N GLY A 46 -26.58 13.33 45.05
CA GLY A 46 -27.36 14.35 45.77
C GLY A 46 -27.95 15.45 44.89
N ALA A 47 -29.10 15.17 44.27
CA ALA A 47 -29.95 16.17 43.63
C ALA A 47 -30.63 17.11 44.65
N GLY A 48 -30.90 18.37 44.29
CA GLY A 48 -31.88 19.19 45.01
C GLY A 48 -31.87 20.71 44.77
N ARG A 49 -32.83 21.17 43.94
CA ARG A 49 -33.67 22.41 44.01
C ARG A 49 -33.01 23.76 44.42
N ARG A 50 -32.95 24.73 43.49
CA ARG A 50 -33.90 25.85 43.19
C ARG A 50 -34.01 26.92 44.30
N GLU A 51 -33.51 28.14 44.02
CA GLU A 51 -34.23 29.45 43.95
C GLU A 51 -33.21 30.59 43.70
N ILE A 52 -33.24 31.26 42.54
CA ILE A 52 -33.82 32.60 42.24
C ILE A 52 -33.30 33.75 43.14
N ILE A 53 -32.40 34.58 42.56
CA ILE A 53 -32.37 36.03 42.83
C ILE A 53 -32.26 36.75 41.47
N MET A 54 -33.22 37.64 41.23
CA MET A 54 -33.36 38.56 40.11
C MET A 54 -32.25 39.62 40.08
N GLY A 55 -31.86 40.06 38.88
CA GLY A 55 -31.42 41.44 38.70
C GLY A 55 -30.55 41.76 37.47
N ARG A 56 -31.20 42.35 36.45
CA ARG A 56 -30.64 43.25 35.40
C ARG A 56 -29.96 42.53 34.22
N ALA A 57 -30.23 42.81 32.94
CA ALA A 57 -30.99 43.88 32.33
C ALA A 57 -31.54 43.43 30.96
N VAL A 58 -32.74 43.93 30.68
CA VAL A 58 -33.46 43.93 29.42
C VAL A 58 -32.65 44.64 28.33
N LYS A 59 -32.51 44.03 27.15
CA LYS A 59 -32.67 44.68 25.85
C LYS A 59 -32.67 43.65 24.71
N TRP A 60 -33.66 43.79 23.83
CA TRP A 60 -33.85 43.14 22.51
C TRP A 60 -34.68 41.84 22.47
N ILE A 61 -36.00 42.03 22.57
CA ILE A 61 -36.96 41.32 21.72
C ILE A 61 -37.14 42.18 20.47
N VAL A 62 -37.05 41.59 19.29
CA VAL A 62 -37.96 41.74 18.13
C VAL A 62 -37.37 41.00 16.91
N LEU A 63 -38.16 40.04 16.42
CA LEU A 63 -38.18 39.41 15.09
C LEU A 63 -37.29 38.20 14.78
N LEU A 64 -37.74 37.06 15.33
CA LEU A 64 -37.83 35.79 14.61
C LEU A 64 -38.78 35.94 13.41
N THR A 65 -38.26 36.13 12.20
CA THR A 65 -38.87 35.71 10.92
C THR A 65 -37.88 35.93 9.77
N VAL A 66 -36.95 34.99 9.55
CA VAL A 66 -36.54 34.46 8.23
C VAL A 66 -35.85 33.12 8.49
N ALA A 67 -36.66 32.07 8.67
CA ALA A 67 -36.20 30.68 8.58
C ALA A 67 -36.57 30.18 7.18
N ALA A 68 -35.78 30.59 6.18
CA ALA A 68 -35.69 29.98 4.85
C ALA A 68 -34.56 30.70 4.11
N VAL A 69 -33.74 29.97 3.35
CA VAL A 69 -32.56 30.44 2.60
C VAL A 69 -31.26 30.50 3.43
N ALA A 70 -30.83 29.34 3.94
CA ALA A 70 -29.42 29.08 4.28
C ALA A 70 -28.95 27.76 3.66
N GLY A 71 -29.33 27.56 2.39
CA GLY A 71 -28.89 26.45 1.56
C GLY A 71 -28.72 26.97 0.15
N LEU A 72 -27.60 27.65 -0.10
CA LEU A 72 -27.00 28.01 -1.41
C LEU A 72 -25.84 28.98 -1.11
N SER A 73 -24.84 28.49 -0.38
CA SER A 73 -23.47 28.99 -0.55
C SER A 73 -22.92 28.15 -1.71
N GLY A 74 -23.18 28.48 -2.96
CA GLY A 74 -22.63 29.67 -3.58
C GLY A 74 -21.15 29.41 -3.79
N CYS A 75 -20.81 28.53 -4.76
CA CYS A 75 -19.45 28.43 -5.27
C CYS A 75 -19.08 29.82 -5.80
N GLY A 76 -18.29 30.55 -5.02
CA GLY A 76 -17.71 31.81 -5.45
C GLY A 76 -16.73 31.54 -6.58
N SER A 77 -17.20 31.68 -7.82
CA SER A 77 -16.34 32.04 -8.94
C SER A 77 -17.19 32.81 -9.94
N ASP A 78 -16.98 34.12 -10.02
CA ASP A 78 -17.51 35.00 -11.07
C ASP A 78 -16.95 34.68 -12.48
N LYS A 79 -16.47 33.44 -12.68
CA LYS A 79 -15.97 32.97 -13.96
C LYS A 79 -17.13 32.27 -14.65
N ALA A 80 -17.65 32.91 -15.70
CA ALA A 80 -18.57 32.27 -16.63
C ALA A 80 -17.99 30.91 -17.06
N ILE A 81 -18.68 29.84 -16.69
CA ILE A 81 -18.36 28.49 -17.13
C ILE A 81 -18.60 28.45 -18.64
N PRO A 82 -17.61 28.10 -19.47
CA PRO A 82 -17.79 27.99 -20.92
C PRO A 82 -18.94 27.02 -21.23
N THR A 83 -19.86 27.42 -22.12
CA THR A 83 -20.89 26.50 -22.61
C THR A 83 -20.21 25.31 -23.31
N PRO A 84 -20.56 24.04 -22.96
CA PRO A 84 -19.98 22.88 -23.60
C PRO A 84 -20.17 22.94 -25.12
N PRO A 85 -19.20 22.43 -25.92
CA PRO A 85 -19.40 22.27 -27.36
C PRO A 85 -20.68 21.48 -27.64
N ASN A 86 -21.50 21.92 -28.60
CA ASN A 86 -22.70 21.18 -28.98
C ASN A 86 -22.30 19.92 -29.77
N VAL A 87 -22.67 18.72 -29.31
CA VAL A 87 -22.44 17.46 -30.03
C VAL A 87 -23.73 17.09 -30.78
N PRO A 88 -23.71 16.96 -32.12
CA PRO A 88 -24.92 16.76 -32.94
C PRO A 88 -25.75 15.50 -32.64
N ASP A 89 -25.23 14.54 -31.87
CA ASP A 89 -25.86 13.24 -31.61
C ASP A 89 -26.42 13.08 -30.18
N GLY A 90 -26.43 14.15 -29.37
CA GLY A 90 -26.94 14.14 -28.00
C GLY A 90 -25.99 13.53 -26.95
N ARG A 91 -24.77 13.14 -27.33
CA ARG A 91 -23.74 12.69 -26.38
C ARG A 91 -23.14 13.87 -25.61
N ALA A 92 -22.67 13.62 -24.39
CA ALA A 92 -21.96 14.63 -23.60
C ALA A 92 -20.63 14.99 -24.28
N ALA A 93 -20.34 16.29 -24.37
CA ALA A 93 -19.09 16.80 -24.95
C ALA A 93 -17.91 16.66 -23.97
N TYR A 94 -16.71 16.50 -24.53
CA TYR A 94 -15.47 16.73 -23.79
C TYR A 94 -15.22 18.23 -23.65
N VAL A 95 -14.96 18.69 -22.42
CA VAL A 95 -14.85 20.12 -22.08
C VAL A 95 -13.44 20.54 -21.65
N GLY A 96 -12.54 19.58 -21.45
CA GLY A 96 -11.17 19.77 -21.03
C GLY A 96 -11.02 20.11 -19.55
N ALA A 97 -9.86 19.76 -18.98
CA ALA A 97 -9.55 19.91 -17.56
C ALA A 97 -9.71 21.35 -17.05
N LYS A 98 -9.40 22.36 -17.87
CA LYS A 98 -9.54 23.78 -17.47
C LYS A 98 -10.96 24.12 -17.02
N THR A 99 -11.97 23.50 -17.62
CA THR A 99 -13.38 23.67 -17.22
C THR A 99 -13.64 23.04 -15.86
N CYS A 100 -13.12 21.83 -15.63
CA CYS A 100 -13.24 21.11 -14.35
C CYS A 100 -12.57 21.88 -13.21
N ILE A 101 -11.37 22.43 -13.45
CA ILE A 101 -10.56 23.20 -12.47
C ILE A 101 -11.31 24.45 -12.00
N GLY A 102 -12.23 25.00 -12.81
CA GLY A 102 -13.05 26.15 -12.41
C GLY A 102 -13.89 25.92 -11.16
N CYS A 103 -14.35 24.68 -10.91
CA CYS A 103 -15.11 24.31 -9.72
C CYS A 103 -14.37 23.35 -8.78
N HIS A 104 -13.42 22.57 -9.30
CA HIS A 104 -12.59 21.61 -8.55
C HIS A 104 -11.15 22.09 -8.46
N THR A 105 -10.94 23.27 -7.87
CA THR A 105 -9.64 23.95 -7.83
C THR A 105 -8.57 23.09 -7.18
N ASP A 106 -8.84 22.56 -5.98
CA ASP A 106 -7.84 21.84 -5.19
C ASP A 106 -7.34 20.59 -5.94
N THR A 107 -8.28 19.74 -6.39
CA THR A 107 -7.96 18.55 -7.21
C THR A 107 -7.26 18.94 -8.51
N GLY A 108 -7.71 20.04 -9.11
CA GLY A 108 -7.17 20.58 -10.35
C GLY A 108 -5.70 20.97 -10.26
N ASP A 109 -5.36 21.71 -9.20
CA ASP A 109 -4.00 22.19 -8.93
C ASP A 109 -3.05 21.00 -8.74
N HIS A 110 -3.43 20.02 -7.92
CA HIS A 110 -2.63 18.81 -7.71
C HIS A 110 -2.51 17.95 -8.98
N TRP A 111 -3.60 17.78 -9.75
CA TRP A 111 -3.59 16.96 -10.96
C TRP A 111 -2.65 17.55 -12.01
N SER A 112 -2.60 18.88 -12.12
CA SER A 112 -1.79 19.58 -13.12
C SER A 112 -0.28 19.28 -13.00
N GLU A 113 0.17 18.88 -11.81
CA GLU A 113 1.56 18.49 -11.52
C GLU A 113 1.89 17.04 -11.88
N THR A 114 0.90 16.24 -12.26
CA THR A 114 1.06 14.81 -12.52
C THR A 114 1.70 14.53 -13.88
N ARG A 115 2.18 13.30 -14.06
CA ARG A 115 2.69 12.85 -15.37
C ARG A 115 1.56 12.69 -16.39
N HIS A 116 0.34 12.40 -15.95
CA HIS A 116 -0.83 12.32 -16.82
C HIS A 116 -1.15 13.66 -17.48
N ALA A 117 -1.19 14.75 -16.71
CA ALA A 117 -1.38 16.10 -17.25
C ALA A 117 -0.33 16.44 -18.33
N ASN A 118 0.88 15.90 -18.18
CA ASN A 118 2.01 16.14 -19.08
C ASN A 118 2.23 15.03 -20.12
N ALA A 119 1.28 14.11 -20.32
CA ALA A 119 1.47 12.93 -21.15
C ALA A 119 1.78 13.27 -22.62
N LEU A 120 1.07 14.21 -23.24
CA LEU A 120 1.34 14.62 -24.63
C LEU A 120 2.73 15.26 -24.78
N ALA A 121 3.17 16.04 -23.79
CA ALA A 121 4.49 16.67 -23.81
C ALA A 121 5.64 15.64 -23.82
N THR A 122 5.42 14.42 -23.31
CA THR A 122 6.40 13.34 -23.43
C THR A 122 6.58 12.88 -24.88
N LEU A 123 5.48 12.83 -25.67
CA LEU A 123 5.53 12.51 -27.09
C LEU A 123 6.16 13.65 -27.89
N GLU A 124 5.88 14.90 -27.55
CA GLU A 124 6.48 16.07 -28.21
C GLU A 124 8.02 16.03 -28.12
N ARG A 125 8.56 15.75 -26.92
CA ARG A 125 10.01 15.60 -26.73
C ARG A 125 10.61 14.44 -27.51
N ALA A 126 9.81 13.39 -27.77
CA ALA A 126 10.22 12.23 -28.55
C ALA A 126 9.99 12.39 -30.07
N GLY A 127 9.44 13.53 -30.53
CA GLY A 127 9.05 13.71 -31.93
C GLY A 127 7.88 12.82 -32.37
N GLN A 128 7.03 12.38 -31.44
CA GLN A 128 5.92 11.44 -31.65
C GLN A 128 4.54 12.06 -31.39
N ALA A 129 4.44 13.38 -31.24
CA ALA A 129 3.18 14.05 -30.87
C ALA A 129 2.07 13.94 -31.92
N SER A 130 2.37 13.54 -33.15
CA SER A 130 1.40 13.26 -34.22
C SER A 130 1.22 11.76 -34.48
N ASN A 131 1.86 10.89 -33.70
CA ASN A 131 1.77 9.45 -33.91
C ASN A 131 0.41 8.92 -33.44
N GLU A 132 -0.45 8.57 -34.40
CA GLU A 132 -1.80 8.09 -34.15
C GLU A 132 -1.85 6.77 -33.35
N ARG A 133 -0.74 6.02 -33.26
CA ARG A 133 -0.65 4.84 -32.37
C ARG A 133 -0.46 5.22 -30.91
N CYS A 134 0.12 6.39 -30.63
CA CYS A 134 0.40 6.86 -29.27
C CYS A 134 -0.72 7.74 -28.72
N LEU A 135 -1.35 8.53 -29.59
CA LEU A 135 -2.37 9.51 -29.20
C LEU A 135 -3.56 8.91 -28.43
N PRO A 136 -4.11 7.71 -28.74
CA PRO A 136 -5.21 7.12 -27.97
C PRO A 136 -4.96 7.06 -26.45
N CYS A 137 -3.71 6.96 -26.01
CA CYS A 137 -3.33 6.89 -24.60
C CYS A 137 -2.76 8.21 -24.02
N HIS A 138 -2.54 9.22 -24.85
CA HIS A 138 -1.80 10.45 -24.48
C HIS A 138 -2.61 11.74 -24.59
N VAL A 139 -3.87 11.66 -25.05
CA VAL A 139 -4.79 12.81 -25.17
C VAL A 139 -6.21 12.43 -24.73
N VAL A 140 -7.08 13.42 -24.58
CA VAL A 140 -8.51 13.17 -24.31
C VAL A 140 -9.20 12.70 -25.58
N ALA A 141 -9.70 11.46 -25.56
CA ALA A 141 -10.63 10.92 -26.56
C ALA A 141 -10.22 11.14 -28.03
N PHE A 142 -9.02 10.71 -28.41
CA PHE A 142 -8.47 10.91 -29.76
C PHE A 142 -9.46 10.52 -30.87
N LYS A 143 -9.73 11.45 -31.80
CA LYS A 143 -10.65 11.33 -32.95
C LYS A 143 -12.11 10.97 -32.60
N GLN A 144 -12.49 10.99 -31.32
CA GLN A 144 -13.88 10.87 -30.92
C GLN A 144 -14.62 12.20 -31.14
N PRO A 145 -15.97 12.20 -31.27
CA PRO A 145 -16.74 13.43 -31.31
C PRO A 145 -16.42 14.34 -30.12
N SER A 146 -16.13 15.62 -30.40
CA SER A 146 -15.64 16.63 -29.44
C SER A 146 -14.30 16.33 -28.73
N GLY A 147 -13.61 15.24 -29.10
CA GLY A 147 -12.32 14.84 -28.53
C GLY A 147 -11.12 15.48 -29.24
N PHE A 148 -9.90 15.11 -28.81
CA PHE A 148 -8.67 15.64 -29.39
C PHE A 148 -8.47 15.19 -30.84
N THR A 149 -8.08 16.13 -31.70
CA THR A 149 -7.69 15.89 -33.09
C THR A 149 -6.23 16.27 -33.31
N THR A 150 -5.92 17.55 -33.16
CA THR A 150 -4.57 18.11 -33.21
C THR A 150 -4.42 19.19 -32.13
N LYS A 151 -3.17 19.50 -31.76
CA LYS A 151 -2.90 20.58 -30.80
C LYS A 151 -3.39 21.95 -31.28
N ALA A 152 -3.44 22.18 -32.59
CA ALA A 152 -3.92 23.43 -33.16
C ALA A 152 -5.45 23.55 -33.09
N GLU A 153 -6.16 22.46 -33.35
CA GLU A 153 -7.64 22.45 -33.40
C GLU A 153 -8.27 22.28 -32.01
N THR A 154 -7.66 21.46 -31.15
CA THR A 154 -8.19 21.11 -29.81
C THR A 154 -7.12 21.25 -28.72
N PRO A 155 -6.50 22.44 -28.57
CA PRO A 155 -5.38 22.65 -27.64
C PRO A 155 -5.73 22.32 -26.18
N GLY A 156 -7.01 22.47 -25.79
CA GLY A 156 -7.49 22.19 -24.43
C GLY A 156 -7.61 20.70 -24.08
N LEU A 157 -7.45 19.79 -25.03
CA LEU A 157 -7.65 18.34 -24.86
C LEU A 157 -6.35 17.52 -24.93
N GLY A 158 -5.20 18.19 -24.92
CA GLY A 158 -3.89 17.53 -24.89
C GLY A 158 -3.56 16.97 -23.50
N GLY A 159 -2.91 15.80 -23.46
CA GLY A 159 -2.56 15.11 -22.22
C GLY A 159 -3.67 14.16 -21.72
N VAL A 160 -3.36 13.39 -20.68
CA VAL A 160 -4.35 12.56 -19.98
C VAL A 160 -4.99 13.40 -18.89
N GLN A 161 -6.27 13.71 -19.06
CA GLN A 161 -7.04 14.64 -18.24
C GLN A 161 -8.14 13.96 -17.44
N CYS A 162 -8.93 14.77 -16.72
CA CYS A 162 -10.08 14.34 -15.92
C CYS A 162 -10.98 13.38 -16.71
N GLU A 163 -11.28 13.74 -17.96
CA GLU A 163 -12.27 13.06 -18.79
C GLU A 163 -11.78 11.73 -19.40
N ASN A 164 -10.47 11.45 -19.35
CA ASN A 164 -9.95 10.11 -19.67
C ASN A 164 -10.42 9.08 -18.63
N CYS A 165 -10.58 9.50 -17.37
CA CYS A 165 -11.03 8.64 -16.28
C CYS A 165 -12.53 8.79 -16.01
N HIS A 166 -13.01 10.04 -15.92
CA HIS A 166 -14.36 10.40 -15.50
C HIS A 166 -15.39 10.43 -16.64
N GLY A 167 -14.95 10.26 -17.89
CA GLY A 167 -15.79 10.38 -19.08
C GLY A 167 -16.08 11.84 -19.47
N PRO A 168 -16.88 12.06 -20.52
CA PRO A 168 -17.20 13.41 -21.02
C PRO A 168 -18.00 14.23 -20.00
N GLY A 169 -17.49 15.42 -19.66
CA GLY A 169 -18.00 16.26 -18.58
C GLY A 169 -19.09 17.26 -18.97
N GLY A 170 -19.45 17.40 -20.26
CA GLY A 170 -20.35 18.46 -20.73
C GLY A 170 -21.69 18.54 -19.99
N GLN A 171 -22.36 17.41 -19.76
CA GLN A 171 -23.62 17.38 -19.00
C GLN A 171 -23.41 17.74 -17.52
N HIS A 172 -22.32 17.25 -16.92
CA HIS A 172 -21.97 17.56 -15.54
C HIS A 172 -21.73 19.06 -15.34
N VAL A 173 -21.02 19.69 -16.27
CA VAL A 173 -20.77 21.14 -16.25
C VAL A 173 -22.08 21.94 -16.33
N SER A 174 -23.02 21.53 -17.18
CA SER A 174 -24.33 22.22 -17.31
C SER A 174 -25.29 21.96 -16.14
N ALA A 175 -25.22 20.79 -15.50
CA ALA A 175 -26.09 20.42 -14.40
C ALA A 175 -25.33 19.52 -13.40
N PRO A 176 -24.52 20.08 -12.48
CA PRO A 176 -23.63 19.30 -11.63
C PRO A 176 -24.35 18.24 -10.78
N SER A 177 -24.00 16.97 -11.00
CA SER A 177 -24.52 15.82 -10.26
C SER A 177 -23.51 14.67 -10.26
N ALA A 178 -23.50 13.84 -9.23
CA ALA A 178 -22.71 12.60 -9.22
C ALA A 178 -23.26 11.55 -10.22
N GLY A 179 -24.49 11.71 -10.71
CA GLY A 179 -25.14 10.77 -11.63
C GLY A 179 -24.84 11.00 -13.11
N ASN A 180 -24.21 12.12 -13.48
CA ASN A 180 -23.88 12.47 -14.86
C ASN A 180 -22.36 12.63 -15.10
N ILE A 181 -21.56 12.08 -14.20
CA ILE A 181 -20.11 11.93 -14.33
C ILE A 181 -19.71 10.59 -13.71
N ARG A 182 -18.71 9.91 -14.26
CA ARG A 182 -18.24 8.65 -13.63
C ARG A 182 -17.50 9.00 -12.35
N THR A 183 -18.02 8.57 -11.19
CA THR A 183 -17.37 8.79 -9.88
C THR A 183 -16.61 7.56 -9.38
N GLU A 184 -17.06 6.36 -9.76
CA GLU A 184 -16.39 5.10 -9.44
C GLU A 184 -15.45 4.71 -10.59
N ILE A 185 -14.15 4.57 -10.28
CA ILE A 185 -13.10 4.22 -11.25
C ILE A 185 -12.65 2.79 -10.99
N GLY A 186 -13.03 1.88 -11.90
CA GLY A 186 -12.50 0.52 -11.94
C GLY A 186 -11.10 0.46 -12.55
N ALA A 187 -10.38 -0.64 -12.34
CA ALA A 187 -9.06 -0.85 -12.91
C ALA A 187 -9.06 -0.87 -14.46
N ASP A 188 -10.20 -1.24 -15.07
CA ASP A 188 -10.40 -1.24 -16.52
C ASP A 188 -10.21 0.15 -17.15
N VAL A 189 -10.56 1.21 -16.41
CA VAL A 189 -10.33 2.59 -16.85
C VAL A 189 -8.84 2.86 -17.03
N CYS A 190 -8.01 2.40 -16.08
CA CYS A 190 -6.56 2.47 -16.18
C CYS A 190 -6.04 1.55 -17.31
N GLY A 191 -6.67 0.38 -17.45
CA GLY A 191 -6.40 -0.61 -18.48
C GLY A 191 -6.56 -0.11 -19.90
N THR A 192 -7.39 0.91 -20.15
CA THR A 192 -7.51 1.53 -21.50
C THR A 192 -6.18 1.98 -22.10
N CYS A 193 -5.20 2.30 -21.25
CA CYS A 193 -3.85 2.73 -21.65
C CYS A 193 -2.75 1.83 -21.08
N HIS A 194 -2.92 1.34 -19.84
CA HIS A 194 -1.94 0.52 -19.14
C HIS A 194 -2.16 -0.97 -19.39
N GLN A 195 -2.17 -1.36 -20.66
CA GLN A 195 -2.26 -2.74 -21.10
C GLN A 195 -1.26 -3.05 -22.22
N ASP A 196 -1.28 -4.28 -22.70
CA ASP A 196 -0.50 -4.79 -23.82
C ASP A 196 1.02 -4.79 -23.58
N SER A 197 1.76 -5.20 -24.61
CA SER A 197 3.21 -5.43 -24.53
C SER A 197 4.06 -4.27 -24.00
N HIS A 198 3.63 -3.02 -24.24
CA HIS A 198 4.39 -1.84 -23.81
C HIS A 198 4.10 -1.48 -22.35
N HIS A 199 2.88 -1.72 -21.87
CA HIS A 199 2.43 -1.33 -20.53
C HIS A 199 1.55 -2.40 -19.88
N PRO A 200 1.99 -3.65 -19.67
CA PRO A 200 1.10 -4.77 -19.29
C PRO A 200 0.64 -4.73 -17.82
N THR A 201 0.63 -3.56 -17.18
CA THR A 201 0.26 -3.36 -15.77
C THR A 201 -1.14 -3.91 -15.47
N TYR A 202 -2.13 -3.59 -16.29
CA TYR A 202 -3.49 -4.08 -16.13
C TYR A 202 -3.59 -5.58 -16.38
N ASP A 203 -2.96 -6.09 -17.43
CA ASP A 203 -2.93 -7.53 -17.78
C ASP A 203 -2.26 -8.37 -16.68
N GLU A 204 -1.23 -7.83 -16.04
CA GLU A 204 -0.57 -8.42 -14.89
C GLU A 204 -1.46 -8.35 -13.64
N TRP A 205 -2.07 -7.19 -13.36
CA TRP A 205 -2.96 -7.01 -12.21
C TRP A 205 -4.17 -7.94 -12.26
N GLN A 206 -4.77 -8.15 -13.42
CA GLN A 206 -5.91 -9.07 -13.60
C GLN A 206 -5.61 -10.51 -13.14
N LYS A 207 -4.33 -10.92 -13.18
CA LYS A 207 -3.86 -12.25 -12.76
C LYS A 207 -3.61 -12.32 -11.25
N SER A 208 -3.59 -11.19 -10.55
CA SER A 208 -3.28 -11.11 -9.12
C SER A 208 -4.47 -11.43 -8.22
N GLY A 209 -4.19 -11.70 -6.94
CA GLY A 209 -5.23 -11.79 -5.91
C GLY A 209 -5.96 -10.47 -5.65
N HIS A 210 -5.32 -9.32 -5.92
CA HIS A 210 -5.93 -7.99 -5.73
C HIS A 210 -7.12 -7.78 -6.66
N ALA A 211 -7.08 -8.29 -7.90
CA ALA A 211 -8.19 -8.22 -8.83
C ALA A 211 -9.45 -9.01 -8.40
N LYS A 212 -9.32 -9.84 -7.36
CA LYS A 212 -10.39 -10.70 -6.82
C LYS A 212 -10.59 -10.49 -5.32
N SER A 213 -10.05 -9.41 -4.75
CA SER A 213 -9.94 -9.23 -3.30
C SER A 213 -11.29 -9.26 -2.59
N VAL A 214 -12.34 -8.64 -3.13
CA VAL A 214 -13.68 -8.61 -2.50
C VAL A 214 -14.29 -9.99 -2.42
N SER A 215 -14.14 -10.83 -3.46
CA SER A 215 -14.71 -12.19 -3.50
C SER A 215 -14.16 -13.12 -2.41
N SER A 216 -13.00 -12.79 -1.85
CA SER A 216 -12.36 -13.53 -0.75
C SER A 216 -12.75 -13.02 0.65
N SER A 217 -13.58 -11.97 0.74
CA SER A 217 -14.06 -11.38 1.99
C SER A 217 -15.35 -12.04 2.49
N ARG A 218 -15.50 -12.17 3.82
CA ARG A 218 -16.67 -12.79 4.47
C ARG A 218 -17.50 -11.83 5.35
N ASN A 219 -16.97 -10.65 5.67
CA ASN A 219 -17.63 -9.65 6.52
C ASN A 219 -16.97 -8.26 6.41
N ASP A 220 -17.59 -7.26 7.06
CA ASP A 220 -17.13 -5.86 7.07
C ASP A 220 -15.76 -5.64 7.74
N ARG A 221 -15.27 -6.58 8.56
CA ARG A 221 -13.90 -6.50 9.11
C ARG A 221 -12.85 -6.90 8.09
N CYS A 222 -13.18 -7.83 7.19
CA CYS A 222 -12.28 -8.29 6.14
C CYS A 222 -12.14 -7.24 5.02
N ILE A 223 -13.21 -6.50 4.74
CA ILE A 223 -13.28 -5.61 3.58
C ILE A 223 -12.36 -4.37 3.72
N VAL A 224 -11.90 -4.09 4.93
CA VAL A 224 -10.91 -3.06 5.25
C VAL A 224 -9.60 -3.26 4.49
N CYS A 225 -9.19 -4.51 4.29
CA CYS A 225 -8.03 -4.85 3.46
C CYS A 225 -8.42 -5.35 2.08
N HIS A 226 -9.65 -5.86 1.91
CA HIS A 226 -10.10 -6.54 0.69
C HIS A 226 -10.87 -5.65 -0.30
N SER A 227 -11.05 -4.36 -0.01
CA SER A 227 -11.66 -3.39 -0.92
C SER A 227 -10.90 -2.07 -0.97
N GLN A 228 -11.07 -1.33 -2.06
CA GLN A 228 -10.58 0.03 -2.17
C GLN A 228 -11.17 0.95 -1.10
N GLU A 229 -12.49 0.89 -0.89
CA GLU A 229 -13.18 1.74 0.08
C GLU A 229 -12.71 1.45 1.52
N GLY A 230 -12.46 0.18 1.81
CA GLY A 230 -11.86 -0.26 3.06
C GLY A 230 -10.47 0.32 3.28
N PHE A 231 -9.62 0.28 2.26
CA PHE A 231 -8.28 0.87 2.32
C PHE A 231 -8.33 2.39 2.54
N PHE A 232 -9.18 3.11 1.81
CA PHE A 232 -9.35 4.56 2.00
C PHE A 232 -9.87 4.90 3.39
N TYR A 233 -10.73 4.06 3.95
CA TYR A 233 -11.16 4.21 5.33
C TYR A 233 -9.97 4.08 6.32
N GLN A 234 -9.03 3.16 6.10
CA GLN A 234 -7.83 3.05 6.93
C GLN A 234 -6.95 4.30 6.86
N LEU A 235 -6.85 4.93 5.69
CA LEU A 235 -6.06 6.16 5.52
C LEU A 235 -6.65 7.32 6.33
N GLN A 236 -7.99 7.37 6.49
CA GLN A 236 -8.69 8.46 7.17
C GLN A 236 -8.88 8.23 8.68
N ALA A 237 -9.04 6.98 9.11
CA ALA A 237 -9.34 6.61 10.49
C ALA A 237 -8.66 5.29 10.92
N PRO A 238 -7.31 5.27 11.01
CA PRO A 238 -6.53 4.02 11.16
C PRO A 238 -6.76 3.26 12.46
N SER A 239 -7.42 3.84 13.47
CA SER A 239 -7.61 3.25 14.80
C SER A 239 -9.03 2.75 15.09
N GLN A 240 -9.98 2.93 14.17
CA GLN A 240 -11.39 2.56 14.37
C GLN A 240 -11.75 1.39 13.45
N PRO A 241 -12.14 0.21 13.98
CA PRO A 241 -12.75 -0.80 13.13
C PRO A 241 -14.06 -0.22 12.56
N PRO A 242 -14.43 -0.52 11.29
CA PRO A 242 -15.71 -0.07 10.76
C PRO A 242 -16.81 -0.56 11.70
N ALA A 243 -17.57 0.38 12.26
CA ALA A 243 -18.57 0.08 13.28
C ALA A 243 -19.54 -0.99 12.76
N ALA A 244 -19.82 -2.00 13.59
CA ALA A 244 -20.79 -3.06 13.30
C ALA A 244 -22.22 -2.53 13.04
N SER A 245 -22.48 -1.25 13.32
CA SER A 245 -23.76 -0.57 13.08
C SER A 245 -23.85 0.14 11.72
N ARG A 246 -22.86 0.00 10.81
CA ARG A 246 -22.99 0.60 9.48
C ARG A 246 -24.14 -0.04 8.71
N GLN A 247 -25.09 0.80 8.31
CA GLN A 247 -26.22 0.42 7.45
C GLN A 247 -25.81 0.15 5.99
N LYS A 248 -24.57 0.47 5.59
CA LYS A 248 -24.06 0.28 4.22
C LYS A 248 -22.82 -0.62 4.23
N PRO A 249 -22.73 -1.62 3.33
CA PRO A 249 -21.54 -2.43 3.15
C PRO A 249 -20.32 -1.53 2.90
N VAL A 250 -19.23 -1.78 3.63
CA VAL A 250 -17.97 -1.10 3.37
C VAL A 250 -17.36 -1.77 2.16
N GLY A 251 -17.49 -1.19 0.98
CA GLY A 251 -16.69 -1.58 -0.18
C GLY A 251 -17.22 -2.72 -1.04
N LYS A 252 -17.28 -2.42 -2.34
CA LYS A 252 -17.67 -3.33 -3.42
C LYS A 252 -16.58 -3.43 -4.49
N THR A 253 -15.61 -2.53 -4.43
CA THR A 253 -14.54 -2.43 -5.41
C THR A 253 -13.35 -3.24 -4.93
N ASN A 254 -12.83 -4.11 -5.80
CA ASN A 254 -11.57 -4.80 -5.56
C ASN A 254 -10.43 -3.79 -5.29
N ILE A 255 -9.29 -4.28 -4.82
CA ILE A 255 -8.08 -3.47 -4.76
C ILE A 255 -7.65 -3.21 -6.21
N VAL A 256 -7.87 -1.97 -6.67
CA VAL A 256 -7.59 -1.51 -8.03
C VAL A 256 -6.40 -0.55 -8.05
N CYS A 257 -6.01 -0.09 -9.24
CA CYS A 257 -4.86 0.79 -9.44
C CYS A 257 -4.91 2.03 -8.53
N SER A 258 -6.08 2.68 -8.43
CA SER A 258 -6.29 3.88 -7.60
C SER A 258 -6.26 3.62 -6.10
N THR A 259 -6.29 2.36 -5.67
CA THR A 259 -6.07 1.98 -4.27
C THR A 259 -4.61 2.27 -3.88
N CYS A 260 -3.66 2.03 -4.77
CA CYS A 260 -2.23 2.25 -4.53
C CYS A 260 -1.74 3.60 -5.04
N HIS A 261 -2.21 4.02 -6.22
CA HIS A 261 -1.79 5.22 -6.91
C HIS A 261 -2.84 6.32 -6.77
N ASP A 262 -2.42 7.55 -6.48
CA ASP A 262 -3.30 8.71 -6.54
C ASP A 262 -3.30 9.28 -7.97
N PRO A 263 -4.41 9.20 -8.74
CA PRO A 263 -4.46 9.76 -10.08
C PRO A 263 -4.47 11.30 -10.09
N HIS A 264 -4.73 11.95 -8.96
CA HIS A 264 -4.91 13.39 -8.85
C HIS A 264 -3.73 14.11 -8.20
N GLU A 265 -2.72 13.41 -7.69
CA GLU A 265 -1.66 14.07 -6.93
C GLU A 265 -0.27 13.50 -7.20
N ARG A 266 0.72 14.41 -7.27
CA ARG A 266 2.14 14.07 -7.13
C ARG A 266 2.49 13.94 -5.64
N THR A 267 2.13 12.80 -5.05
CA THR A 267 2.19 12.48 -3.60
C THR A 267 3.56 12.52 -2.91
N GLY A 268 4.63 12.99 -3.57
CA GLY A 268 6.02 12.89 -3.09
C GLY A 268 6.60 11.47 -3.12
N ASN A 269 5.77 10.43 -3.23
CA ASN A 269 6.20 9.06 -3.40
C ASN A 269 6.43 8.73 -4.89
N PRO A 270 7.30 7.75 -5.22
CA PRO A 270 7.47 7.29 -6.59
C PRO A 270 6.13 6.90 -7.23
N ALA A 271 5.99 7.14 -8.53
CA ALA A 271 4.80 6.73 -9.30
C ALA A 271 3.44 7.13 -8.68
N GLN A 272 3.37 8.28 -8.00
CA GLN A 272 2.13 8.80 -7.39
C GLN A 272 1.53 7.83 -6.34
N MET A 273 2.33 7.06 -5.62
CA MET A 273 1.80 6.16 -4.59
C MET A 273 1.23 6.92 -3.38
N ARG A 274 0.11 6.45 -2.83
CA ARG A 274 -0.56 7.08 -1.67
C ARG A 274 0.25 7.02 -0.38
N LEU A 275 1.13 6.03 -0.26
CA LEU A 275 2.01 5.82 0.89
C LEU A 275 3.42 5.48 0.39
N PRO A 276 4.46 5.63 1.24
CA PRO A 276 5.75 4.99 1.00
C PRO A 276 5.54 3.49 0.74
N VAL A 277 6.25 2.93 -0.24
CA VAL A 277 6.07 1.54 -0.73
C VAL A 277 6.01 0.52 0.40
N GLU A 278 6.91 0.64 1.37
CA GLU A 278 6.97 -0.23 2.54
C GLU A 278 5.64 -0.23 3.30
N ASN A 279 5.12 0.95 3.61
CA ASN A 279 3.89 1.10 4.38
C ASN A 279 2.66 0.69 3.57
N LEU A 280 2.67 0.94 2.25
CA LEU A 280 1.56 0.60 1.37
C LEU A 280 1.23 -0.89 1.41
N CYS A 281 2.24 -1.76 1.30
CA CYS A 281 2.03 -3.21 1.36
C CYS A 281 1.62 -3.66 2.77
N LYS A 282 2.27 -3.09 3.79
CA LYS A 282 2.07 -3.45 5.21
C LYS A 282 0.70 -3.05 5.75
N THR A 283 0.01 -2.08 5.15
CA THR A 283 -1.36 -1.73 5.54
C THR A 283 -2.28 -2.96 5.53
N CYS A 284 -2.11 -3.85 4.55
CA CYS A 284 -2.92 -5.06 4.41
C CYS A 284 -2.17 -6.35 4.76
N HIS A 285 -0.87 -6.45 4.46
CA HIS A 285 -0.05 -7.65 4.67
C HIS A 285 0.65 -7.66 6.05
N ARG A 286 -0.09 -7.38 7.12
CA ARG A 286 0.35 -7.50 8.52
C ARG A 286 -0.62 -8.37 9.35
N LEU A 287 -0.15 -8.92 10.49
CA LEU A 287 -1.08 -9.53 11.46
C LEU A 287 -1.87 -8.44 12.18
N GLY A 288 -3.18 -8.59 12.21
CA GLY A 288 -4.12 -7.68 12.85
C GLY A 288 -5.41 -7.62 12.06
N THR A 289 -6.54 -7.48 12.75
CA THR A 289 -7.76 -6.98 12.10
C THR A 289 -7.55 -5.52 11.70
N ALA A 290 -8.54 -4.94 11.03
CA ALA A 290 -8.64 -3.55 10.55
C ALA A 290 -7.98 -2.41 11.38
N SER A 291 -7.62 -2.62 12.65
CA SER A 291 -6.95 -1.69 13.54
C SER A 291 -5.60 -2.24 14.05
N PRO A 292 -4.52 -1.43 14.10
CA PRO A 292 -3.24 -1.78 14.74
C PRO A 292 -3.34 -2.18 16.22
N LEU A 293 -4.50 -1.96 16.85
CA LEU A 293 -4.74 -2.14 18.28
C LEU A 293 -5.47 -3.45 18.62
N ASP A 294 -5.88 -4.24 17.63
CA ASP A 294 -6.53 -5.52 17.88
C ASP A 294 -5.47 -6.63 17.91
N PRO A 295 -5.01 -7.09 19.08
CA PRO A 295 -4.12 -8.25 19.15
C PRO A 295 -4.84 -9.46 18.60
N VAL A 296 -4.23 -10.13 17.63
CA VAL A 296 -4.70 -11.45 17.18
C VAL A 296 -4.47 -12.41 18.35
N PRO A 297 -5.52 -13.06 18.91
CA PRO A 297 -5.32 -13.97 20.03
C PRO A 297 -4.34 -15.08 19.66
N VAL A 298 -3.42 -15.43 20.57
CA VAL A 298 -2.43 -16.50 20.36
C VAL A 298 -3.09 -17.86 20.09
N THR A 299 -4.33 -18.05 20.56
CA THR A 299 -5.15 -19.25 20.29
C THR A 299 -5.72 -19.30 18.88
N SER A 300 -5.68 -18.19 18.13
CA SER A 300 -6.22 -18.10 16.78
C SER A 300 -5.18 -18.41 15.70
N GLN A 301 -5.62 -18.56 14.46
CA GLN A 301 -4.74 -18.79 13.31
C GLN A 301 -4.18 -17.45 12.81
N PRO A 302 -2.85 -17.24 12.79
CA PRO A 302 -2.26 -16.05 12.19
C PRO A 302 -2.58 -15.99 10.68
N ARG A 303 -2.90 -14.79 10.16
CA ARG A 303 -3.18 -14.54 8.73
C ARG A 303 -2.56 -13.23 8.24
N HIS A 304 -2.08 -13.23 7.00
CA HIS A 304 -1.44 -12.09 6.32
C HIS A 304 -0.20 -11.51 7.05
N GLY A 305 0.57 -12.31 7.80
CA GLY A 305 1.72 -11.82 8.61
C GLY A 305 3.07 -11.81 7.92
N ALA A 306 3.10 -11.77 6.58
CA ALA A 306 4.34 -11.72 5.81
C ALA A 306 5.27 -10.57 6.26
N SER A 307 4.72 -9.39 6.56
CA SER A 307 5.51 -8.25 7.05
C SER A 307 6.21 -8.52 8.39
N LEU A 308 5.57 -9.22 9.32
CA LEU A 308 6.16 -9.48 10.63
C LEU A 308 7.32 -10.46 10.54
N VAL A 309 7.15 -11.56 9.80
CA VAL A 309 8.26 -12.50 9.57
C VAL A 309 9.40 -11.80 8.85
N PHE A 310 9.09 -10.98 7.85
CA PHE A 310 10.07 -10.16 7.17
C PHE A 310 10.80 -9.22 8.15
N GLU A 311 10.11 -8.45 8.97
CA GLU A 311 10.71 -7.51 9.94
C GLU A 311 11.46 -8.21 11.09
N GLY A 312 11.21 -9.50 11.30
CA GLY A 312 11.76 -10.25 12.43
C GLY A 312 10.98 -10.08 13.71
N THR A 313 9.65 -10.00 13.60
CA THR A 313 8.71 -9.77 14.70
C THR A 313 7.51 -10.74 14.61
N GLY A 314 6.60 -10.69 15.58
CA GLY A 314 5.36 -11.49 15.60
C GLY A 314 5.46 -12.90 16.20
N GLY A 315 6.67 -13.43 16.36
CA GLY A 315 6.94 -14.64 17.13
C GLY A 315 6.99 -14.32 18.62
N LEU A 316 6.82 -15.34 19.46
CA LEU A 316 6.66 -15.20 20.90
C LEU A 316 7.56 -16.20 21.65
N LYS A 317 8.15 -15.79 22.77
CA LYS A 317 8.86 -16.67 23.69
C LYS A 317 7.89 -17.16 24.77
N PRO A 318 7.89 -18.46 25.11
CA PRO A 318 7.11 -18.97 26.23
C PRO A 318 7.60 -18.35 27.56
N ASN A 319 6.67 -18.04 28.45
CA ASN A 319 6.92 -17.47 29.77
C ASN A 319 5.88 -17.91 30.81
N GLY A 320 5.09 -18.95 30.50
CA GLY A 320 3.98 -19.45 31.30
C GLY A 320 2.73 -18.55 31.29
N ARG A 321 2.69 -17.47 30.50
CA ARG A 321 1.56 -16.53 30.42
C ARG A 321 0.90 -16.55 29.05
N VAL A 322 -0.40 -16.23 29.04
CA VAL A 322 -1.13 -15.97 27.79
C VAL A 322 -0.41 -14.86 27.03
N GLY A 323 -0.03 -15.13 25.78
CA GLY A 323 0.64 -14.14 24.93
C GLY A 323 2.16 -14.28 24.83
N GLY A 324 2.83 -14.97 25.75
CA GLY A 324 4.29 -15.05 25.77
C GLY A 324 4.99 -13.68 25.88
N GLU A 325 6.28 -13.64 25.56
CA GLU A 325 7.05 -12.40 25.37
C GLU A 325 7.39 -12.18 23.89
N PRO A 326 7.30 -10.95 23.33
CA PRO A 326 7.64 -10.70 21.94
C PRO A 326 9.06 -11.12 21.55
N MET A 327 9.20 -11.79 20.41
CA MET A 327 10.49 -12.06 19.77
C MET A 327 10.85 -10.92 18.81
N VAL A 328 12.14 -10.57 18.82
CA VAL A 328 12.74 -9.64 17.86
C VAL A 328 14.03 -10.24 17.34
N GLY A 329 14.11 -10.46 16.03
CA GLY A 329 15.24 -11.15 15.40
C GLY A 329 15.47 -12.57 15.95
N PRO A 330 16.58 -13.23 15.55
CA PRO A 330 17.66 -12.76 14.70
C PRO A 330 17.24 -12.58 13.24
N ASN A 331 17.72 -11.52 12.58
CA ASN A 331 17.36 -11.21 11.19
C ASN A 331 18.39 -11.70 10.16
N SER A 332 17.87 -12.17 9.03
CA SER A 332 18.63 -12.41 7.81
C SER A 332 18.94 -11.10 7.09
N ALA A 333 19.59 -11.16 5.92
CA ALA A 333 20.01 -9.96 5.22
C ALA A 333 18.85 -9.17 4.58
N HIS A 334 17.80 -9.82 4.09
CA HIS A 334 16.75 -9.14 3.29
C HIS A 334 16.10 -7.93 3.96
N PRO A 335 15.67 -7.97 5.24
CA PRO A 335 14.96 -6.84 5.85
C PRO A 335 15.79 -5.56 5.86
N ARG A 336 17.12 -5.71 6.03
CA ARG A 336 18.09 -4.62 5.92
C ARG A 336 18.46 -4.28 4.48
N ALA A 337 18.77 -5.30 3.68
CA ALA A 337 19.32 -5.14 2.33
C ALA A 337 18.32 -4.49 1.35
N THR A 338 17.03 -4.72 1.53
CA THR A 338 15.98 -4.11 0.69
C THR A 338 15.39 -2.84 1.31
N GLY A 339 15.95 -2.36 2.43
CA GLY A 339 15.44 -1.20 3.16
C GLY A 339 13.98 -1.34 3.55
N GLY A 340 13.55 -2.54 3.99
CA GLY A 340 12.16 -2.77 4.39
C GLY A 340 11.17 -3.02 3.24
N SER A 341 11.59 -2.89 1.97
CA SER A 341 10.66 -2.84 0.83
C SER A 341 10.28 -4.20 0.25
N CYS A 342 8.99 -4.51 0.26
CA CYS A 342 8.39 -5.68 -0.39
C CYS A 342 8.50 -5.61 -1.93
N ALA A 343 8.39 -4.41 -2.49
CA ALA A 343 8.38 -4.19 -3.95
C ALA A 343 9.70 -4.58 -4.61
N SER A 344 10.80 -4.61 -3.85
CA SER A 344 12.12 -5.03 -4.33
C SER A 344 12.11 -6.40 -4.99
N CYS A 345 11.25 -7.31 -4.51
CA CYS A 345 11.10 -8.66 -5.08
C CYS A 345 9.76 -8.82 -5.81
N HIS A 346 8.68 -8.25 -5.27
CA HIS A 346 7.31 -8.50 -5.72
C HIS A 346 6.85 -7.58 -6.85
N VAL A 347 7.54 -6.45 -7.09
CA VAL A 347 7.19 -5.48 -8.15
C VAL A 347 8.43 -5.20 -9.01
N TYR A 348 9.11 -6.28 -9.41
CA TYR A 348 10.25 -6.19 -10.30
C TYR A 348 9.81 -5.75 -11.70
N LYS A 349 10.51 -4.76 -12.26
CA LYS A 349 10.23 -4.18 -13.56
C LYS A 349 11.37 -4.44 -14.54
N GLU A 350 11.02 -4.79 -15.77
CA GLU A 350 11.95 -4.98 -16.89
C GLU A 350 11.40 -4.32 -18.14
N ASN A 351 12.19 -3.45 -18.77
CA ASN A 351 11.88 -2.92 -20.09
C ASN A 351 12.60 -3.78 -21.13
N VAL A 352 11.83 -4.48 -21.94
CA VAL A 352 12.33 -5.34 -23.00
C VAL A 352 12.57 -4.49 -24.27
N PRO A 353 13.70 -4.68 -24.99
CA PRO A 353 13.88 -4.05 -26.29
C PRO A 353 12.80 -4.50 -27.28
N SER A 354 12.10 -3.54 -27.91
CA SER A 354 11.04 -3.81 -28.90
C SER A 354 9.97 -4.79 -28.37
N PRO A 355 9.26 -4.45 -27.29
CA PRO A 355 8.32 -5.35 -26.66
C PRO A 355 7.17 -5.69 -27.60
N ASN A 356 6.70 -6.93 -27.52
CA ASN A 356 5.61 -7.45 -28.34
C ASN A 356 4.77 -8.46 -27.55
N THR A 357 3.76 -9.05 -28.16
CA THR A 357 2.82 -9.94 -27.45
C THR A 357 3.45 -11.22 -26.92
N THR A 358 4.55 -11.71 -27.50
CA THR A 358 5.27 -12.91 -27.03
C THR A 358 6.40 -12.56 -26.06
N ASN A 359 6.91 -11.34 -26.10
CA ASN A 359 7.93 -10.82 -25.19
C ASN A 359 7.58 -9.39 -24.73
N PRO A 360 6.58 -9.26 -23.83
CA PRO A 360 6.14 -7.96 -23.34
C PRO A 360 7.13 -7.40 -22.30
N ASN A 361 7.00 -6.11 -21.98
CA ASN A 361 7.60 -5.56 -20.77
C ASN A 361 7.11 -6.30 -19.52
N VAL A 362 7.84 -6.18 -18.41
CA VAL A 362 7.40 -6.67 -17.10
C VAL A 362 7.23 -5.47 -16.18
N THR A 363 6.07 -5.36 -15.53
CA THR A 363 5.80 -4.26 -14.59
C THR A 363 5.72 -4.71 -13.14
N GLY A 364 5.65 -6.01 -12.89
CA GLY A 364 5.62 -6.61 -11.56
C GLY A 364 4.24 -6.58 -10.88
N HIS A 365 3.17 -6.21 -11.60
CA HIS A 365 1.83 -6.08 -11.04
C HIS A 365 1.05 -7.40 -10.97
N THR A 366 1.71 -8.53 -11.21
CA THR A 366 1.23 -9.84 -10.74
C THR A 366 1.43 -10.00 -9.24
N PHE A 367 2.33 -9.19 -8.64
CA PHE A 367 2.78 -9.23 -7.25
C PHE A 367 3.45 -10.55 -6.83
N LEU A 368 3.74 -11.42 -7.80
CA LEU A 368 4.55 -12.62 -7.58
C LEU A 368 6.04 -12.22 -7.58
N PRO A 369 6.85 -12.80 -6.69
CA PRO A 369 8.27 -12.52 -6.67
C PRO A 369 8.91 -12.96 -7.99
N ASN A 370 9.78 -12.12 -8.55
CA ASN A 370 10.54 -12.45 -9.75
C ASN A 370 11.99 -12.80 -9.38
N LEU A 371 12.48 -13.96 -9.80
CA LEU A 371 13.85 -14.41 -9.49
C LEU A 371 14.93 -13.51 -10.10
N LYS A 372 14.64 -12.81 -11.21
CA LYS A 372 15.54 -11.79 -11.76
C LYS A 372 15.77 -10.65 -10.77
N ALA A 373 14.81 -10.37 -9.88
CA ALA A 373 14.97 -9.35 -8.84
C ALA A 373 16.10 -9.69 -7.85
N CYS A 374 16.41 -10.97 -7.64
CA CYS A 374 17.49 -11.37 -6.75
C CYS A 374 18.87 -11.04 -7.33
N THR A 375 19.03 -11.24 -8.64
CA THR A 375 20.35 -11.24 -9.29
C THR A 375 20.60 -10.06 -10.22
N GLN A 376 19.57 -9.33 -10.62
CA GLN A 376 19.72 -8.14 -11.45
C GLN A 376 19.61 -6.83 -10.65
N SER A 377 19.20 -6.91 -9.38
CA SER A 377 19.24 -5.79 -8.43
C SER A 377 20.64 -5.50 -7.87
N GLY A 378 21.62 -6.37 -8.16
CA GLY A 378 22.97 -6.29 -7.60
C GLY A 378 23.15 -6.96 -6.24
N CYS A 379 22.11 -7.59 -5.68
CA CYS A 379 22.20 -8.23 -4.36
C CYS A 379 22.83 -9.63 -4.39
N HIS A 380 22.39 -10.51 -5.29
CA HIS A 380 22.85 -11.90 -5.42
C HIS A 380 23.46 -12.19 -6.80
N THR A 381 24.22 -11.26 -7.34
CA THR A 381 24.81 -11.36 -8.69
C THR A 381 26.22 -11.95 -8.62
N PRO A 382 26.49 -13.15 -9.18
CA PRO A 382 27.87 -13.56 -9.43
C PRO A 382 28.50 -12.60 -10.44
N ARG A 383 29.77 -12.22 -10.22
CA ARG A 383 30.51 -11.26 -11.05
C ARG A 383 30.56 -11.63 -12.54
N GLU A 384 30.36 -12.91 -12.86
CA GLU A 384 30.43 -13.50 -14.20
C GLU A 384 29.05 -13.71 -14.87
N ALA A 385 27.93 -13.58 -14.15
CA ALA A 385 26.61 -14.08 -14.58
C ALA A 385 25.66 -13.00 -15.14
N ILE A 386 26.19 -11.85 -15.58
CA ILE A 386 25.37 -10.74 -16.07
C ILE A 386 24.72 -11.06 -17.43
N THR A 387 25.22 -12.05 -18.17
CA THR A 387 24.79 -12.33 -19.55
C THR A 387 24.00 -13.63 -19.75
N GLU A 388 24.21 -14.68 -18.96
CA GLU A 388 23.52 -15.98 -19.15
C GLU A 388 23.23 -16.65 -17.80
N GLY A 389 21.95 -16.73 -17.41
CA GLY A 389 21.52 -17.70 -16.38
C GLY A 389 21.60 -17.25 -14.92
N ALA A 390 21.26 -16.01 -14.60
CA ALA A 390 21.14 -15.53 -13.22
C ALA A 390 19.99 -16.19 -12.40
N ASN A 391 19.10 -16.93 -13.07
CA ASN A 391 17.98 -17.65 -12.44
C ASN A 391 18.44 -18.87 -11.61
N PRO A 392 19.32 -19.77 -12.09
CA PRO A 392 19.87 -20.87 -11.30
C PRO A 392 20.41 -20.50 -9.91
N VAL A 393 21.15 -19.39 -9.78
CA VAL A 393 21.67 -18.95 -8.47
C VAL A 393 20.53 -18.51 -7.55
N ALA A 394 19.59 -17.69 -8.06
CA ALA A 394 18.40 -17.32 -7.30
C ALA A 394 17.61 -18.56 -6.86
N THR A 395 17.36 -19.49 -7.78
CA THR A 395 16.66 -20.75 -7.50
C THR A 395 17.37 -21.57 -6.43
N PHE A 396 18.70 -21.72 -6.51
CA PHE A 396 19.47 -22.44 -5.51
C PHE A 396 19.40 -21.78 -4.13
N LEU A 397 19.53 -20.44 -4.06
CA LEU A 397 19.47 -19.70 -2.80
C LEU A 397 18.08 -19.76 -2.17
N VAL A 398 17.02 -19.61 -2.96
CA VAL A 398 15.63 -19.77 -2.53
C VAL A 398 15.42 -21.19 -1.99
N LYS A 399 15.83 -22.21 -2.75
CA LYS A 399 15.71 -23.61 -2.30
C LYS A 399 16.44 -23.83 -0.97
N ARG A 400 17.67 -23.30 -0.83
CA ARG A 400 18.43 -23.44 0.42
C ARG A 400 17.75 -22.77 1.61
N ALA A 401 17.10 -21.62 1.41
CA ALA A 401 16.32 -20.97 2.46
C ALA A 401 15.09 -21.80 2.83
N ASN A 402 14.38 -22.32 1.82
CA ASN A 402 13.20 -23.17 2.01
C ASN A 402 13.56 -24.46 2.74
N ASP A 403 14.57 -25.21 2.29
CA ASP A 403 14.99 -26.47 2.89
C ASP A 403 15.28 -26.32 4.40
N LYS A 404 15.86 -25.20 4.84
CA LYS A 404 16.11 -24.93 6.27
C LYS A 404 14.83 -24.74 7.08
N VAL A 405 13.90 -23.93 6.57
CA VAL A 405 12.63 -23.70 7.26
C VAL A 405 11.77 -24.95 7.22
N ASP A 406 11.80 -25.69 6.12
CA ASP A 406 11.04 -26.93 5.95
C ASP A 406 11.52 -28.03 6.89
N ALA A 407 12.83 -28.16 7.09
CA ALA A 407 13.37 -29.06 8.09
C ALA A 407 12.89 -28.70 9.51
N ALA A 408 12.88 -27.41 9.86
CA ALA A 408 12.38 -26.96 11.16
C ALA A 408 10.87 -27.16 11.32
N LEU A 409 10.08 -26.94 10.26
CA LEU A 409 8.64 -27.24 10.25
C LEU A 409 8.39 -28.73 10.42
N ALA A 410 9.14 -29.57 9.71
CA ALA A 410 9.03 -31.03 9.79
C ALA A 410 9.36 -31.56 11.20
N ALA A 411 10.31 -30.93 11.91
CA ALA A 411 10.62 -31.29 13.30
C ALA A 411 9.45 -30.98 14.25
N CYS A 412 8.73 -29.89 14.03
CA CYS A 412 7.56 -29.52 14.84
C CYS A 412 6.29 -30.33 14.49
N LEU A 413 6.18 -30.82 13.26
CA LEU A 413 4.95 -31.38 12.70
C LEU A 413 4.34 -32.54 13.52
N PRO A 414 5.12 -33.51 14.04
CA PRO A 414 4.58 -34.62 14.86
C PRO A 414 3.76 -34.13 16.06
N TYR A 415 4.26 -33.09 16.76
CA TYR A 415 3.66 -32.58 17.99
C TYR A 415 2.30 -31.91 17.80
N VAL A 416 2.01 -31.45 16.59
CA VAL A 416 0.78 -30.72 16.24
C VAL A 416 -0.18 -31.53 15.35
N THR A 417 0.17 -32.78 15.03
CA THR A 417 -0.59 -33.65 14.12
C THR A 417 -1.36 -34.70 14.91
N SER A 418 -2.69 -34.60 14.92
CA SER A 418 -3.54 -35.58 15.62
C SER A 418 -3.30 -37.00 15.09
N GLY A 419 -3.10 -37.95 16.01
CA GLY A 419 -2.82 -39.35 15.71
C GLY A 419 -1.33 -39.70 15.61
N ASP A 420 -0.43 -38.72 15.60
CA ASP A 420 1.01 -38.97 15.73
C ASP A 420 1.37 -39.40 17.18
N PRO A 421 2.33 -40.33 17.40
CA PRO A 421 2.76 -40.72 18.75
C PRO A 421 3.28 -39.57 19.63
N LEU A 422 3.81 -38.49 19.03
CA LEU A 422 4.30 -37.31 19.74
C LEU A 422 3.25 -36.20 19.87
N TRP A 423 2.02 -36.44 19.38
CA TRP A 423 0.98 -35.43 19.37
C TRP A 423 0.62 -34.96 20.78
N ILE A 424 0.65 -33.65 20.97
CA ILE A 424 0.24 -33.02 22.22
C ILE A 424 -1.25 -32.71 22.15
N ASN A 425 -2.04 -33.42 22.94
CA ASN A 425 -3.45 -33.09 23.11
C ASN A 425 -3.59 -31.86 24.02
N ARG A 426 -3.89 -30.72 23.40
CA ARG A 426 -4.12 -29.42 24.08
C ARG A 426 -5.09 -29.52 25.25
N ASP A 427 -6.13 -30.35 25.15
CA ASP A 427 -7.19 -30.46 26.16
C ASP A 427 -6.70 -31.11 27.47
N ASN A 428 -5.53 -31.76 27.45
CA ASN A 428 -4.90 -32.33 28.64
C ASN A 428 -4.00 -31.32 29.38
N LEU A 429 -3.75 -30.15 28.81
CA LEU A 429 -2.87 -29.13 29.39
C LEU A 429 -3.66 -28.10 30.19
N THR A 430 -3.06 -27.59 31.27
CA THR A 430 -3.64 -26.50 32.06
C THR A 430 -2.56 -25.50 32.49
N GLY A 431 -2.99 -24.32 32.92
CA GLY A 431 -2.11 -23.32 33.51
C GLY A 431 -0.92 -22.94 32.61
N PRO A 432 0.31 -22.85 33.17
CA PRO A 432 1.50 -22.48 32.40
C PRO A 432 1.79 -23.37 31.19
N GLN A 433 1.57 -24.69 31.31
CA GLN A 433 1.82 -25.64 30.22
C GLN A 433 0.89 -25.39 29.02
N LEU A 434 -0.39 -25.09 29.28
CA LEU A 434 -1.34 -24.73 28.23
C LEU A 434 -0.94 -23.42 27.55
N ASN A 435 -0.51 -22.42 28.34
CA ASN A 435 -0.09 -21.13 27.80
C ASN A 435 1.14 -21.27 26.89
N ASP A 436 2.15 -22.02 27.34
CA ASP A 436 3.37 -22.24 26.55
C ASP A 436 3.08 -23.07 25.29
N TYR A 437 2.21 -24.08 25.37
CA TYR A 437 1.76 -24.81 24.19
C TYR A 437 1.06 -23.92 23.17
N ASP A 438 0.13 -23.05 23.61
CA ASP A 438 -0.57 -22.12 22.71
C ASP A 438 0.42 -21.15 22.03
N VAL A 439 1.44 -20.67 22.77
CA VAL A 439 2.54 -19.85 22.22
C VAL A 439 3.36 -20.63 21.18
N ALA A 440 3.74 -21.88 21.47
CA ALA A 440 4.48 -22.72 20.54
C ALA A 440 3.67 -23.03 19.28
N LEU A 441 2.38 -23.32 19.43
CA LEU A 441 1.46 -23.56 18.31
C LEU A 441 1.25 -22.30 17.47
N TRP A 442 1.19 -21.11 18.09
CA TRP A 442 1.17 -19.84 17.39
C TRP A 442 2.42 -19.64 16.53
N ASN A 443 3.61 -19.82 17.11
CA ASN A 443 4.88 -19.73 16.42
C ASN A 443 4.97 -20.68 15.22
N TYR A 444 4.56 -21.93 15.43
CA TYR A 444 4.49 -22.91 14.33
C TYR A 444 3.57 -22.41 13.21
N ARG A 445 2.34 -21.98 13.53
CA ARG A 445 1.36 -21.51 12.54
C ARG A 445 1.78 -20.21 11.85
N LEU A 446 2.51 -19.34 12.55
CA LEU A 446 3.04 -18.09 11.99
C LEU A 446 3.94 -18.38 10.79
N ILE A 447 4.75 -19.44 10.86
CA ILE A 447 5.62 -19.83 9.76
C ILE A 447 4.91 -20.79 8.79
N ALA A 448 4.24 -21.83 9.30
CA ALA A 448 3.63 -22.88 8.48
C ALA A 448 2.49 -22.38 7.59
N ASN A 449 1.64 -21.49 8.11
CA ASN A 449 0.38 -21.12 7.45
C ASN A 449 0.39 -19.69 6.92
N ASN A 450 1.31 -18.86 7.39
CA ASN A 450 1.17 -17.41 7.30
C ASN A 450 2.37 -16.69 6.65
N ASP A 451 3.50 -17.39 6.50
CA ASP A 451 4.62 -16.95 5.67
C ASP A 451 4.80 -17.86 4.45
N PRO A 452 4.12 -17.59 3.32
CA PRO A 452 4.25 -18.41 2.12
C PRO A 452 5.65 -18.33 1.48
N SER A 453 6.53 -17.43 1.96
CA SER A 453 7.90 -17.34 1.48
C SER A 453 8.78 -18.51 1.91
N ARG A 454 8.32 -19.31 2.89
CA ARG A 454 9.05 -20.44 3.49
C ARG A 454 10.49 -20.05 3.85
N GLY A 455 10.63 -18.92 4.53
CA GLY A 455 11.92 -18.41 4.98
C GLY A 455 12.66 -17.49 4.02
N VAL A 456 12.16 -17.24 2.80
CA VAL A 456 12.79 -16.22 1.93
C VAL A 456 12.64 -14.83 2.54
N HIS A 457 11.52 -14.49 3.19
CA HIS A 457 11.39 -13.20 3.87
C HIS A 457 12.48 -13.00 4.93
N ASN A 458 12.68 -14.01 5.80
CA ASN A 458 13.68 -13.94 6.86
C ASN A 458 14.03 -15.33 7.42
N THR A 459 14.99 -16.02 6.82
CA THR A 459 15.30 -17.42 7.14
C THR A 459 15.74 -17.63 8.58
N LYS A 460 16.69 -16.82 9.08
CA LYS A 460 17.18 -16.89 10.47
C LYS A 460 16.07 -16.70 11.49
N TYR A 461 15.18 -15.74 11.24
CA TYR A 461 14.08 -15.47 12.15
C TYR A 461 13.06 -16.60 12.14
N ALA A 462 12.64 -17.06 10.96
CA ALA A 462 11.70 -18.16 10.82
C ALA A 462 12.19 -19.44 11.51
N VAL A 463 13.48 -19.78 11.36
CA VAL A 463 14.12 -20.91 12.05
C VAL A 463 14.11 -20.69 13.57
N ALA A 464 14.52 -19.52 14.06
CA ALA A 464 14.54 -19.25 15.51
C ALA A 464 13.14 -19.32 16.16
N VAL A 465 12.10 -18.86 15.46
CA VAL A 465 10.69 -18.98 15.90
C VAL A 465 10.27 -20.44 15.99
N LEU A 466 10.64 -21.27 15.01
CA LEU A 466 10.33 -22.70 14.99
C LEU A 466 11.14 -23.49 16.04
N GLU A 467 12.42 -23.18 16.23
CA GLU A 467 13.25 -23.78 17.30
C GLU A 467 12.69 -23.45 18.69
N THR A 468 12.19 -22.22 18.88
CA THR A 468 11.50 -21.83 20.12
C THR A 468 10.23 -22.66 20.34
N ALA A 469 9.45 -22.92 19.27
CA ALA A 469 8.27 -23.78 19.36
C ALA A 469 8.64 -25.24 19.65
N LEU A 470 9.64 -25.77 18.95
CA LEU A 470 10.11 -27.14 19.09
C LEU A 470 10.57 -27.44 20.52
N GLY A 471 11.35 -26.55 21.13
CA GLY A 471 11.81 -26.74 22.52
C GLY A 471 10.66 -26.84 23.53
N VAL A 472 9.57 -26.10 23.31
CA VAL A 472 8.35 -26.24 24.14
C VAL A 472 7.69 -27.59 23.88
N PHE A 473 7.49 -27.97 22.62
CA PHE A 473 6.85 -29.24 22.29
C PHE A 473 7.63 -30.43 22.86
N GLU A 474 8.95 -30.44 22.72
CA GLU A 474 9.81 -31.47 23.32
C GLU A 474 9.65 -31.51 24.84
N SER A 475 9.66 -30.34 25.51
CA SER A 475 9.51 -30.27 26.98
C SER A 475 8.16 -30.77 27.50
N LEU A 476 7.08 -30.57 26.73
CA LEU A 476 5.72 -31.01 27.09
C LEU A 476 5.44 -32.47 26.72
N SER A 477 6.24 -33.04 25.82
CA SER A 477 6.14 -34.44 25.39
C SER A 477 6.94 -35.41 26.26
N GLN A 478 7.84 -34.90 27.10
CA GLN A 478 8.57 -35.73 28.06
C GLN A 478 7.67 -36.12 29.25
N PRO A 479 7.76 -37.36 29.74
CA PRO A 479 6.89 -37.91 30.78
C PRO A 479 7.01 -37.25 32.15
#